data_AF-A0A8F5J9G7-F1
#
_entry.id   AF-A0A8F5J9G7-F1
#
_cell.length_a   1.000
_cell.length_b   1.000
_cell.length_c   1.000
_cell.angle_alpha   90.00
_cell.angle_beta   90.00
_cell.angle_gamma   90.00
#
_symmetry.space_group_name_H-M   'P 1'
#
loop_
_entity.id
_entity.type
_entity.pdbx_description
1 polymer ?
#
loop_
_entity_poly.entity_id
_entity_poly.type
_entity_poly.pdbx_seq_one_letter_code
_entity_poly.pdbx_strand_id
1 'polypeptide(L)' 'MLNLLWIILSIFLIAIIFFRAPQNSGLASFATKSNLLGSPSSAERTLNNLTIVAITIYLLIAIELNFNNL' A
#
# COMPACT_ATOMS: atom_id res chain seq x y z
N MET A 1 -10.14 -21.91 2.66
CA MET A 1 -9.70 -21.23 1.41
C MET A 1 -9.42 -19.74 1.62
N LEU A 2 -10.26 -19.02 2.39
CA LEU A 2 -10.07 -17.60 2.69
C LEU A 2 -8.73 -17.29 3.38
N ASN A 3 -8.24 -18.17 4.27
CA ASN A 3 -6.90 -18.03 4.88
C ASN A 3 -5.77 -17.99 3.85
N LEU A 4 -5.86 -18.80 2.78
CA LEU A 4 -4.85 -18.83 1.72
C LEU A 4 -4.88 -17.51 0.91
N LEU A 5 -6.08 -17.02 0.58
CA LEU A 5 -6.25 -15.71 -0.07
C LEU A 5 -5.68 -14.58 0.78
N TRP A 6 -5.90 -14.62 2.10
CA TRP A 6 -5.34 -13.64 3.04
C TRP A 6 -3.81 -13.67 3.08
N ILE A 7 -3.20 -14.85 3.07
CA ILE A 7 -1.74 -15.00 3.00
C ILE A 7 -1.19 -14.45 1.68
N ILE A 8 -1.81 -14.81 0.55
CA ILE A 8 -1.40 -14.32 -0.77
C ILE A 8 -1.50 -12.78 -0.84
N LEU A 9 -2.60 -12.22 -0.33
CA LEU A 9 -2.83 -10.78 -0.30
C LEU A 9 -1.80 -10.06 0.60
N SER A 10 -1.40 -10.69 1.72
CA SER A 10 -0.34 -10.17 2.59
C SER A 10 1.00 -10.10 1.87
N ILE A 11 1.40 -11.19 1.19
CA ILE A 11 2.65 -11.24 0.43
C ILE A 11 2.63 -10.21 -0.71
N PHE A 12 1.50 -10.09 -1.40
CA PHE A 12 1.32 -9.11 -2.47
C PHE A 12 1.47 -7.66 -1.97
N LEU A 13 0.85 -7.34 -0.82
CA LEU A 13 0.99 -6.02 -0.19
C LEU A 13 2.44 -5.73 0.20
N ILE A 14 3.14 -6.70 0.79
CA ILE A 14 4.56 -6.59 1.11
C ILE A 14 5.36 -6.27 -0.16
N ALA A 15 5.15 -7.05 -1.24
CA ALA A 15 5.83 -6.82 -2.51
C ALA A 15 5.58 -5.40 -3.05
N ILE A 16 4.33 -4.94 -3.09
CA ILE A 16 3.99 -3.59 -3.56
C ILE A 16 4.71 -2.50 -2.76
N ILE A 17 4.77 -2.65 -1.44
CA ILE A 17 5.45 -1.69 -0.57
C ILE A 17 6.94 -1.64 -0.87
N PHE A 18 7.58 -2.79 -1.09
CA PHE A 18 8.99 -2.87 -1.50
C PHE A 18 9.25 -2.28 -2.88
N PHE A 19 8.32 -2.46 -3.82
CA PHE A 19 8.42 -1.91 -5.18
C PHE A 19 8.23 -0.39 -5.24
N ARG A 20 7.72 0.24 -4.17
CA ARG A 20 7.56 1.70 -4.13
C ARG A 20 8.92 2.39 -4.00
N ALA A 21 9.30 3.14 -5.03
CA ALA A 21 10.49 3.98 -4.98
C ALA A 21 10.38 5.07 -3.88
N PRO A 22 11.48 5.38 -3.17
CA PRO A 22 11.50 6.44 -2.18
C PRO A 22 11.30 7.82 -2.84
N GLN A 23 10.31 8.59 -2.37
CA GLN A 23 9.89 9.83 -3.03
C GLN A 23 10.73 11.07 -2.66
N ASN A 24 11.71 10.98 -1.76
CA ASN A 24 12.62 12.08 -1.40
C ASN A 24 13.92 11.56 -0.76
N SER A 25 14.88 11.17 -1.60
CA SER A 25 16.14 10.56 -1.13
C SER A 25 17.25 11.62 -0.96
N GLY A 26 17.79 11.74 0.26
CA GLY A 26 19.06 12.43 0.54
C GLY A 26 18.95 13.88 1.05
N LEU A 27 20.09 14.59 1.05
CA LEU A 27 20.26 15.97 1.52
C LEU A 27 19.37 17.00 0.77
N ALA A 28 18.93 16.65 -0.45
CA ALA A 28 17.99 17.45 -1.23
C ALA A 28 16.57 17.51 -0.59
N SER A 29 16.17 16.52 0.21
CA SER A 29 14.88 16.52 0.93
C SER A 29 14.82 17.64 2.00
N PHE A 30 15.97 18.01 2.59
CA PHE A 30 16.05 19.11 3.56
C PHE A 30 16.05 20.50 2.91
N ALA A 31 16.49 20.62 1.66
CA ALA A 31 16.56 21.88 0.93
C ALA A 31 15.32 22.16 0.06
N THR A 32 14.50 21.15 -0.23
CA THR A 32 13.42 21.25 -1.23
C THR A 32 12.05 21.44 -0.57
N LYS A 33 11.28 22.39 -1.12
CA LYS A 33 9.92 22.74 -0.69
C LYS A 33 9.04 21.50 -0.57
N SER A 34 8.29 21.39 0.55
CA SER A 34 7.20 20.43 0.70
C SER A 34 6.27 20.54 -0.51
N ASN A 35 6.15 19.45 -1.28
CA ASN A 35 5.28 19.39 -2.45
C ASN A 35 3.81 19.21 -2.04
N LEU A 36 3.36 20.00 -1.06
CA LEU A 36 2.05 19.91 -0.40
C LEU A 36 0.89 20.01 -1.41
N LEU A 37 1.10 20.75 -2.49
CA LEU A 37 0.13 20.95 -3.58
C LEU A 37 0.53 20.22 -4.87
N GLY A 38 1.62 19.46 -4.86
CA GLY A 38 2.07 18.72 -6.03
C GLY A 38 1.27 17.45 -6.25
N SER A 39 0.95 17.17 -7.51
CA SER A 39 0.31 15.92 -7.88
C SER A 39 1.35 14.80 -8.02
N PRO A 40 1.06 13.58 -7.54
CA PRO A 40 1.89 12.40 -7.80
C PRO A 40 2.05 12.14 -9.29
N SER A 41 3.12 11.45 -9.68
CA SER A 41 3.23 10.93 -11.05
C SER A 41 2.15 9.88 -11.34
N SER A 42 1.81 9.68 -12.61
CA SER A 42 0.76 8.72 -13.01
C SER A 42 1.04 7.29 -12.51
N ALA A 43 2.30 6.86 -12.50
CA ALA A 43 2.69 5.54 -11.98
C ALA A 43 2.49 5.43 -10.47
N GLU A 44 2.91 6.46 -9.72
CA GLU A 44 2.71 6.50 -8.26
C GLU A 44 1.24 6.57 -7.89
N ARG A 45 0.43 7.31 -8.65
CA ARG A 45 -1.01 7.41 -8.42
C ARG A 45 -1.69 6.05 -8.62
N THR A 46 -1.34 5.33 -9.69
CA THR A 46 -1.83 3.96 -9.92
C THR A 46 -1.41 3.03 -8.79
N LEU A 47 -0.14 3.07 -8.37
CA LEU A 47 0.36 2.23 -7.28
C LEU A 47 -0.33 2.57 -5.95
N ASN A 48 -0.54 3.86 -5.65
CA ASN A 48 -1.30 4.33 -4.48
C ASN A 48 -2.72 3.77 -4.48
N ASN A 49 -3.45 3.97 -5.57
CA ASN A 49 -4.84 3.51 -5.68
C ASN A 49 -4.94 1.99 -5.53
N LEU A 50 -4.04 1.24 -6.20
CA LEU A 50 -3.95 -0.22 -6.08
C LEU A 50 -3.68 -0.64 -4.63
N THR A 51 -2.75 0.04 -3.95
CA THR A 51 -2.40 -0.24 -2.55
C THR A 51 -3.59 0.01 -1.63
N ILE A 52 -4.32 1.12 -1.80
CA ILE A 52 -5.51 1.46 -1.00
C ILE A 52 -6.60 0.39 -1.17
N VAL A 53 -6.87 -0.03 -2.41
CA VAL A 53 -7.84 -1.09 -2.69
C VAL A 53 -7.40 -2.41 -2.04
N ALA A 54 -6.14 -2.80 -2.19
CA ALA A 54 -5.61 -4.03 -1.59
C ALA A 54 -5.67 -4.01 -0.05
N ILE A 55 -5.37 -2.88 0.60
CA ILE A 55 -5.49 -2.71 2.06
C ILE A 55 -6.95 -2.82 2.49
N THR A 56 -7.87 -2.21 1.75
CA THR A 56 -9.31 -2.26 2.07
C THR A 56 -9.83 -3.69 2.02
N ILE A 57 -9.49 -4.43 0.96
CA ILE A 57 -9.84 -5.85 0.83
C ILE A 57 -9.21 -6.68 1.96
N TYR A 58 -7.93 -6.41 2.28
CA TYR A 58 -7.24 -7.10 3.37
C TYR A 58 -7.95 -6.91 4.72
N LEU A 59 -8.39 -5.69 5.04
CA LEU A 59 -9.12 -5.40 6.26
C LEU A 59 -10.47 -6.12 6.30
N LEU A 60 -11.23 -6.11 5.21
CA LEU A 60 -12.52 -6.83 5.14
C LEU A 60 -12.34 -8.34 5.39
N ILE A 61 -11.35 -8.95 4.72
CA ILE A 61 -11.03 -10.37 4.91
C ILE A 61 -10.56 -10.64 6.34
N ALA A 62 -9.74 -9.76 6.93
CA ALA A 62 -9.27 -9.92 8.31
C ALA A 62 -10.42 -9.89 9.32
N ILE A 63 -11.40 -9.00 9.12
CA ILE A 63 -12.60 -8.92 9.94
C ILE A 63 -13.43 -10.21 9.80
N GLU A 64 -13.70 -10.66 8.58
CA GLU A 64 -14.46 -11.89 8.33
C GLU A 64 -13.77 -13.12 8.95
N LEU A 65 -12.45 -13.23 8.80
CA LEU A 65 -11.67 -14.29 9.42
C LEU A 65 -11.69 -14.24 10.95
N ASN A 66 -11.71 -13.05 11.55
CA ASN A 66 -11.80 -12.92 13.00
C ASN A 66 -13.17 -13.39 13.51
N PHE A 67 -14.27 -12.98 12.87
CA PHE A 67 -15.62 -13.40 13.24
C PHE A 67 -15.89 -14.89 13.00
N ASN A 68 -15.35 -15.48 11.94
CA ASN A 68 -15.50 -16.91 11.68
C ASN A 68 -14.67 -17.81 12.62
N ASN A 69 -13.70 -17.25 13.35
CA ASN A 69 -12.89 -17.98 14.34
C ASN A 69 -13.37 -17.77 15.79
N LEU A 70 -14.41 -16.95 16.01
CA LEU A 70 -15.10 -16.79 17.30
C LEU A 70 -16.17 -17.88 17.46
#